data_AF-A0A485B1S8-F1
#
_entry.id   AF-A0A485B1S8-F1
#
_cell.length_a   1.000
_cell.length_b   1.000
_cell.length_c   1.000
_cell.angle_alpha   90.00
_cell.angle_beta   90.00
_cell.angle_gamma   90.00
#
_symmetry.space_group_name_H-M   'P 1'
#
loop_
_entity.id
_entity.type
_entity.pdbx_description
1 polymer ?
#
loop_
_entity_poly.entity_id
_entity_poly.type
_entity_poly.pdbx_seq_one_letter_code
_entity_poly.pdbx_strand_id
1 'polypeptide(L)' 'MRLVPYRTLPHPVKEVRVLSRITTEAFNQRRKTIRNSLGNLFSVEVLTELGIDPAKRAENISVAQYCQLA' A
#
# COMPACT_ATOMS: atom_id res chain seq x y z
N MET A 1 15.87 17.12 10.46
CA MET A 1 15.06 15.88 10.62
C MET A 1 16.01 14.73 10.96
N ARG A 2 15.76 13.95 12.02
CA ARG A 2 16.60 12.80 12.41
C ARG A 2 15.87 11.51 12.03
N LEU A 3 16.47 10.69 11.19
CA LEU A 3 15.98 9.37 10.82
C LEU A 3 16.73 8.31 11.64
N VAL A 4 16.01 7.39 12.27
CA VAL A 4 16.59 6.28 13.03
C VAL A 4 16.04 4.98 12.46
N PRO A 5 16.90 4.07 11.98
CA PRO A 5 16.44 2.79 11.44
C PRO A 5 15.82 1.94 12.56
N TYR A 6 14.70 1.29 12.23
CA TYR A 6 14.08 0.33 13.14
C TYR A 6 14.96 -0.92 13.25
N ARG A 7 15.24 -1.35 14.49
CA ARG A 7 15.93 -2.63 14.76
C ARG A 7 15.02 -3.83 14.49
N THR A 8 13.74 -3.68 14.77
CA THR A 8 12.67 -4.63 14.47
C THR A 8 11.59 -3.88 13.68
N LEU A 9 11.34 -4.31 12.45
CA LEU A 9 10.34 -3.67 11.60
C LEU A 9 8.94 -3.86 12.22
N PRO A 10 8.17 -2.79 12.45
CA PRO A 10 6.80 -2.91 12.99
C PRO A 10 5.87 -3.64 12.02
N HIS A 11 6.15 -3.56 10.72
CA HIS A 11 5.43 -4.28 9.67
C HIS A 11 6.45 -5.00 8.79
N PRO A 12 6.75 -6.29 9.06
CA PRO A 12 7.70 -7.04 8.26
C PRO A 12 7.12 -7.29 6.86
N VAL A 13 7.86 -6.88 5.85
CA VAL A 13 7.52 -7.13 4.44
C VAL A 13 8.50 -8.15 3.89
N LYS A 14 7.99 -9.15 3.17
CA LYS A 14 8.84 -10.20 2.58
C LYS A 14 9.74 -9.65 1.49
N GLU A 15 9.19 -8.79 0.62
CA GLU A 15 9.93 -8.14 -0.46
C GLU A 15 9.69 -6.63 -0.53
N VAL A 16 10.71 -5.84 -0.19
CA VAL A 16 10.66 -4.37 -0.28
C VAL A 16 10.44 -3.88 -1.72
N ARG A 17 10.86 -4.66 -2.72
CA ARG A 17 10.62 -4.34 -4.14
C ARG A 17 9.13 -4.35 -4.49
N VAL A 18 8.38 -5.29 -3.92
CA VAL A 18 6.93 -5.37 -4.11
C VAL A 18 6.26 -4.17 -3.47
N LEU A 19 6.63 -3.82 -2.23
CA LEU A 19 6.16 -2.61 -1.56
C LEU A 19 6.42 -1.33 -2.37
N SER A 20 7.64 -1.21 -2.92
CA SER A 20 8.03 -0.08 -3.77
C SER A 20 7.16 0.01 -5.02
N ARG A 21 6.89 -1.12 -5.69
CA ARG A 21 6.02 -1.16 -6.87
C ARG A 21 4.58 -0.76 -6.54
N ILE A 22 4.01 -1.32 -5.48
CA ILE A 22 2.62 -1.04 -5.07
C ILE A 22 2.46 0.44 -4.72
N THR A 23 3.37 0.99 -3.90
CA THR A 23 3.33 2.41 -3.53
C THR A 23 3.54 3.31 -4.74
N THR A 24 4.42 2.95 -5.68
CA THR A 24 4.61 3.70 -6.93
C THR A 24 3.32 3.76 -7.75
N GLU A 25 2.64 2.62 -7.98
CA GLU A 25 1.37 2.59 -8.72
C GLU A 25 0.27 3.38 -8.01
N ALA A 26 0.15 3.23 -6.68
CA ALA A 26 -0.82 3.95 -5.88
C ALA A 26 -0.62 5.48 -5.96
N PHE A 27 0.62 5.96 -5.79
CA PHE A 27 0.94 7.39 -5.75
C PHE A 27 1.11 8.04 -7.13
N ASN A 28 1.44 7.28 -8.18
CA ASN A 28 1.37 7.76 -9.57
C ASN A 28 -0.03 8.28 -9.91
N GLN A 29 -1.05 7.62 -9.36
CA GLN A 29 -2.45 8.01 -9.48
C GLN A 29 -3.02 8.52 -8.15
N ARG A 30 -2.26 9.32 -7.37
CA ARG A 30 -2.67 9.77 -6.01
C ARG A 30 -4.06 10.42 -5.89
N ARG A 31 -4.58 10.96 -7.00
CA ARG A 31 -5.92 11.60 -7.06
C ARG A 31 -7.07 10.62 -7.36
N LYS A 32 -6.75 9.38 -7.72
CA LYS A 32 -7.70 8.30 -7.98
C LYS A 32 -7.85 7.43 -6.73
N THR A 33 -8.93 6.66 -6.71
CA THR A 33 -9.17 5.68 -5.66
C THR A 33 -8.23 4.49 -5.82
N ILE A 34 -7.95 3.77 -4.72
CA ILE A 34 -7.11 2.57 -4.71
C ILE A 34 -7.61 1.54 -5.73
N ARG A 35 -8.93 1.38 -5.88
CA ARG A 35 -9.52 0.53 -6.94
C ARG A 35 -8.97 0.87 -8.33
N ASN A 36 -8.88 2.16 -8.66
CA ASN A 36 -8.42 2.59 -9.98
C ASN A 36 -6.89 2.55 -10.10
N SER A 37 -6.18 2.89 -9.03
CA SER A 37 -4.71 2.92 -9.04
C SER A 37 -4.10 1.51 -9.00
N LEU A 38 -4.67 0.61 -8.21
CA LEU A 38 -4.18 -0.75 -7.98
C LEU A 38 -5.00 -1.84 -8.68
N GLY A 39 -6.04 -1.50 -9.45
CA GLY A 39 -6.91 -2.48 -10.10
C GLY A 39 -6.21 -3.42 -11.09
N ASN A 40 -5.02 -3.04 -11.57
CA ASN A 40 -4.17 -3.90 -12.40
C ASN A 40 -3.37 -4.94 -11.59
N LEU A 41 -3.24 -4.74 -10.28
CA LEU A 41 -2.45 -5.58 -9.38
C LEU A 41 -3.33 -6.40 -8.43
N PHE A 42 -4.43 -5.83 -7.94
CA PHE A 42 -5.32 -6.45 -6.96
C PHE A 42 -6.77 -6.29 -7.38
N SER A 43 -7.57 -7.34 -7.16
CA SER A 43 -9.02 -7.25 -7.30
C SER A 43 -9.63 -6.51 -6.11
N VAL A 44 -10.86 -6.04 -6.27
CA VAL A 44 -11.57 -5.30 -5.22
C VAL A 44 -11.84 -6.18 -4.00
N GLU A 45 -12.09 -7.47 -4.25
CA GLU A 45 -12.35 -8.49 -3.23
C GLU A 45 -11.12 -8.62 -2.31
N VAL A 46 -9.93 -8.77 -2.90
CA VAL A 46 -8.65 -8.87 -2.15
C VAL A 46 -8.41 -7.62 -1.29
N LEU A 47 -8.65 -6.42 -1.84
CA LEU A 47 -8.53 -5.19 -1.07
C LEU A 47 -9.50 -5.17 0.12
N THR A 48 -10.74 -5.60 -0.10
CA THR A 48 -11.78 -5.59 0.93
C THR A 48 -11.52 -6.65 2.01
N GLU A 49 -11.04 -7.84 1.63
CA GLU A 49 -10.61 -8.90 2.56
C GLU A 49 -9.46 -8.44 3.48
N LEU A 50 -8.56 -7.62 2.95
CA LEU A 50 -7.47 -7.00 3.72
C LEU A 50 -7.92 -5.77 4.53
N GLY A 51 -9.22 -5.44 4.54
CA GLY A 51 -9.77 -4.27 5.23
C GLY A 51 -9.34 -2.94 4.61
N ILE A 52 -8.95 -2.95 3.33
CA ILE A 52 -8.58 -1.76 2.56
C ILE A 52 -9.80 -1.32 1.78
N ASP A 53 -10.29 -0.12 2.10
CA ASP A 53 -11.43 0.46 1.41
C ASP A 53 -11.03 0.86 -0.03
N PRO A 54 -11.60 0.23 -1.07
CA PRO A 54 -11.27 0.49 -2.46
C PRO A 54 -11.65 1.91 -2.94
N ALA A 55 -12.50 2.63 -2.19
CA ALA A 55 -12.89 4.01 -2.46
C ALA A 55 -11.92 5.04 -1.87
N LYS A 56 -11.00 4.63 -0.98
CA LYS A 56 -9.96 5.53 -0.44
C LYS A 56 -8.92 5.86 -1.50
N ARG A 57 -8.20 6.95 -1.28
CA ARG A 57 -7.06 7.39 -2.11
C ARG A 57 -5.76 6.88 -1.52
N ALA A 58 -4.68 6.91 -2.30
CA ALA A 58 -3.35 6.43 -1.89
C ALA A 58 -2.85 7.02 -0.57
N GLU A 59 -3.12 8.31 -0.34
CA GLU A 59 -2.75 9.05 0.88
C GLU A 59 -3.57 8.66 2.12
N ASN A 60 -4.73 8.02 1.94
CA ASN A 60 -5.64 7.61 3.01
C ASN A 60 -5.44 6.14 3.43
N ILE A 61 -4.45 5.47 2.86
CA ILE A 61 -4.06 4.09 3.20
C ILE A 61 -2.83 4.13 4.10
N SER A 62 -2.87 3.36 5.18
CA SER A 62 -1.78 3.32 6.16
C SER A 62 -0.57 2.54 5.65
N VAL A 63 0.62 2.81 6.22
CA VAL A 63 1.84 2.05 5.94
C VAL A 63 1.64 0.57 6.24
N ALA A 64 0.96 0.22 7.33
CA ALA A 64 0.63 -1.16 7.69
C ALA A 64 -0.15 -1.88 6.58
N GLN A 65 -1.14 -1.22 5.98
CA GLN A 65 -1.93 -1.78 4.89
C GLN A 65 -1.11 -1.96 3.61
N TYR A 66 -0.22 -1.02 3.27
CA TYR A 66 0.70 -1.22 2.15
C TYR A 66 1.68 -2.37 2.41
N CYS A 67 2.15 -2.53 3.64
CA CYS A 67 2.98 -3.66 4.04
C CYS A 67 2.23 -4.99 4.00
N GLN A 68 0.90 -5.01 4.21
CA GLN A 68 0.08 -6.21 4.06
C GLN A 68 -0.15 -6.60 2.60
N LEU A 69 -0.19 -5.62 1.69
CA LEU A 69 -0.32 -5.87 0.25
C LEU A 69 0.99 -6.37 -0.40
N ALA A 70 2.13 -6.13 0.25
CA ALA A 70 3.47 -6.41 -0.27
C ALA A 70 4.04 -7.75 0.20
#